data_AF-A0A2E4PH61-F1
#
_entry.id   AF-A0A2E4PH61-F1
#
_cell.length_a   1.000
_cell.length_b   1.000
_cell.length_c   1.000
_cell.angle_alpha   90.00
_cell.angle_beta   90.00
_cell.angle_gamma   90.00
#
_symmetry.space_group_name_H-M   'P 1'
#
loop_
_entity.id
_entity.type
_entity.pdbx_description
1 polymer ?
#
loop_
_entity_poly.entity_id
_entity_poly.type
_entity_poly.pdbx_seq_one_letter_code
_entity_poly.pdbx_strand_id
1 'polypeptide(L)'
;MKKTITFLLLFLGTFYLQAQIDTKVFTLDLGKPHKGSLRVQTEEEASDSTKQSKSKQADDDDDDDDDDATIHTNKKLVIKSRELLAFNLINGNPYKYSYNINHKLVNFFEGQVYNPLDSVGKRISATPKNIAAVVPVVSEEAQKLDDSINQLHAKNQDLLEKIGDTKTAKSDKDQLEKQVTANYTAIGKLQIQKKQLESQTPKAHITKSQYSANFITNAKLKYSLKTVKAIPAQSDAEDAMNIQNAILVLEQSFTDLSIDLNNYVAAISAEDFLDPVAFKAKRESFNATYIQLLKDLQGITSDAINFPDIMKDFKKNTQPITDLSKGINDEIKKMYQLKLYNYLLPLDSNGKNIDAVEITVERSHKGSTPTVTDSYTYTVWVKDGLKIDVSGGLFITSLLDQEYETRDVVVTTNGTTETQKAIYEKNQGNYDFGFGSSINLSLRGGSWVRPALSVGALFTANQKFQILAGGGLILGKEERIVLHGGLTMGAVTTIADGYATDGSASYDLGTNGTVPTSNRFSFGHFFGITYNFGKVKKQSSQPNP
;
A
#
# COMPACT_ATOMS: atom_id res chain seq x y z
N MET A 1 7.04 -44.89 33.40
CA MET A 1 6.72 -44.36 32.06
C MET A 1 5.52 -43.41 32.01
N LYS A 2 4.34 -43.76 32.56
CA LYS A 2 3.13 -42.90 32.44
C LYS A 2 3.29 -41.46 32.97
N LYS A 3 3.95 -41.25 34.12
CA LYS A 3 4.13 -39.91 34.72
C LYS A 3 5.09 -39.00 33.94
N THR A 4 6.05 -39.57 33.22
CA THR A 4 7.04 -38.80 32.44
C THR A 4 6.45 -38.28 31.13
N ILE A 5 5.55 -39.05 30.51
CA ILE A 5 4.85 -38.67 29.27
C ILE A 5 3.84 -37.55 29.54
N THR A 6 3.14 -37.58 30.68
CA THR A 6 2.19 -36.51 31.06
C THR A 6 2.91 -35.18 31.34
N PHE A 7 4.13 -35.22 31.90
CA PHE A 7 4.92 -34.01 32.15
C PHE A 7 5.44 -33.36 30.85
N LEU A 8 5.84 -34.17 29.86
CA LEU A 8 6.28 -33.69 28.54
C LEU A 8 5.13 -33.01 27.78
N LEU A 9 3.92 -33.58 27.87
CA LEU A 9 2.71 -33.00 27.26
C LEU A 9 2.24 -31.72 27.96
N LEU A 10 2.37 -31.62 29.29
CA LEU A 10 2.04 -30.40 30.04
C LEU A 10 3.03 -29.26 29.77
N PHE A 11 4.31 -29.56 29.59
CA PHE A 11 5.32 -28.55 29.26
C PHE A 11 5.17 -27.99 27.84
N LEU A 12 4.65 -28.79 26.90
CA LEU A 12 4.31 -28.33 25.55
C LEU A 12 3.02 -27.49 25.52
N GLY A 13 2.10 -27.69 26.47
CA GLY A 13 0.79 -27.01 26.51
C GLY A 13 0.81 -25.58 27.05
N THR A 14 1.77 -25.21 27.92
CA THR A 14 1.76 -23.90 28.62
C THR A 14 2.53 -22.78 27.92
N PHE A 15 3.23 -23.04 26.81
CA PHE A 15 3.96 -22.01 26.06
C PHE A 15 3.15 -21.31 24.96
N TYR A 16 1.87 -21.67 24.78
CA TYR A 16 0.92 -20.94 23.92
C TYR A 16 0.34 -19.70 24.65
N LEU A 17 1.22 -18.85 25.18
CA LEU A 17 0.88 -17.47 25.53
C LEU A 17 0.76 -16.66 24.25
N GLN A 18 -0.17 -15.71 24.21
CA GLN A 18 -0.50 -14.82 23.09
C GLN A 18 0.72 -14.03 22.60
N ALA A 19 1.61 -14.67 21.85
CA ALA A 19 2.72 -14.00 21.21
C ALA A 19 2.13 -12.99 20.22
N GLN A 20 2.46 -11.70 20.41
CA GLN A 20 2.20 -10.69 19.40
C GLN A 20 2.80 -11.19 18.08
N ILE A 21 1.96 -11.22 17.05
CA ILE A 21 2.38 -11.66 15.73
C ILE A 21 3.14 -10.48 15.09
N ASP A 22 4.46 -10.55 15.13
CA ASP A 22 5.33 -9.56 14.49
C ASP A 22 5.12 -9.59 12.97
N THR A 23 4.98 -8.43 12.33
CA THR A 23 4.92 -8.31 10.87
C THR A 23 6.24 -7.76 10.36
N LYS A 24 6.90 -8.51 9.48
CA LYS A 24 8.11 -8.07 8.80
C LYS A 24 7.75 -7.49 7.43
N VAL A 25 8.07 -6.22 7.24
CA VAL A 25 7.78 -5.49 6.00
C VAL A 25 9.03 -5.44 5.11
N PHE A 26 8.86 -5.75 3.83
CA PHE A 26 9.88 -5.56 2.81
C PHE A 26 9.48 -4.43 1.89
N THR A 27 10.43 -3.58 1.52
CA THR A 27 10.24 -2.51 0.54
C THR A 27 10.62 -3.05 -0.84
N LEU A 28 9.69 -2.94 -1.79
CA LEU A 28 9.84 -3.35 -3.18
C LEU A 28 9.77 -2.11 -4.08
N ASP A 29 10.89 -1.77 -4.70
CA ASP A 29 10.97 -0.69 -5.68
C ASP A 29 10.47 -1.15 -7.05
N LEU A 30 9.37 -0.54 -7.53
CA LEU A 30 8.72 -0.85 -8.79
C LEU A 30 9.16 0.05 -9.95
N GLY A 31 9.96 1.08 -9.69
CA GLY A 31 10.45 1.99 -10.71
C GLY A 31 11.52 1.36 -11.59
N LYS A 32 12.46 0.66 -10.95
CA LYS A 32 13.51 -0.13 -11.62
C LYS A 32 13.57 -1.52 -11.00
N PRO A 33 12.63 -2.42 -11.31
CA PRO A 33 12.65 -3.76 -10.77
C PRO A 33 13.89 -4.53 -11.25
N HIS A 34 14.67 -5.04 -10.31
CA HIS A 34 15.84 -5.90 -10.49
C HIS A 34 16.05 -6.71 -9.20
N LYS A 35 16.99 -7.65 -9.17
CA LYS A 35 17.21 -8.55 -8.01
C LYS A 35 17.44 -7.84 -6.66
N GLY A 36 17.87 -6.58 -6.68
CA GLY A 36 18.14 -5.76 -5.49
C GLY A 36 17.01 -4.78 -5.12
N SER A 37 15.92 -4.75 -5.89
CA SER A 37 14.79 -3.84 -5.63
C SER A 37 13.95 -4.25 -4.42
N LEU A 38 14.10 -5.48 -3.93
CA LEU A 38 13.47 -5.96 -2.71
C LEU A 38 14.46 -5.89 -1.55
N ARG A 39 14.16 -5.06 -0.54
CA ARG A 39 14.96 -4.89 0.66
C ARG A 39 14.12 -4.99 1.93
N VAL A 40 14.75 -5.31 3.05
CA VAL A 40 14.08 -5.29 4.37
C VAL A 40 13.86 -3.84 4.77
N GLN A 41 12.62 -3.47 5.14
CA GLN A 41 12.36 -2.13 5.66
C GLN A 41 13.01 -1.99 7.04
N THR A 42 13.81 -0.95 7.24
CA THR A 42 14.40 -0.64 8.55
C THR A 42 13.39 0.11 9.42
N GLU A 43 13.50 0.00 10.75
CA GLU A 43 12.62 0.73 11.68
C GLU A 43 12.68 2.25 11.47
N GLU A 44 13.86 2.75 11.11
CA GLU A 44 14.08 4.16 10.76
C GLU A 44 13.24 4.57 9.54
N GLU A 45 13.24 3.77 8.45
CA GLU A 45 12.39 4.01 7.27
C GLU A 45 10.89 3.92 7.60
N ALA A 46 10.48 3.08 8.54
CA ALA A 46 9.08 2.97 8.96
C ALA A 46 8.61 4.21 9.75
N SER A 47 9.49 4.76 10.59
CA SER A 47 9.19 5.96 11.38
C SER A 47 9.27 7.26 10.55
N ASP A 48 10.05 7.27 9.47
CA ASP A 48 10.42 8.50 8.76
C ASP A 48 9.89 8.60 7.32
N SER A 49 8.78 7.93 7.03
CA SER A 49 8.05 8.07 5.74
C SER A 49 7.64 9.52 5.40
N THR A 50 7.90 10.49 6.30
CA THR A 50 7.64 11.93 6.10
C THR A 50 8.89 12.78 5.83
N LYS A 51 10.14 12.31 6.06
CA LYS A 51 11.37 13.13 5.83
C LYS A 51 12.32 12.59 4.76
N GLN A 52 11.94 11.57 3.99
CA GLN A 52 12.81 10.88 3.03
C GLN A 52 13.28 11.70 1.80
N SER A 53 13.13 13.03 1.77
CA SER A 53 13.44 13.88 0.61
C SER A 53 14.66 14.80 0.76
N LYS A 54 15.57 14.57 1.73
CA LYS A 54 16.68 15.51 2.00
C LYS A 54 18.10 14.96 2.08
N SER A 55 18.35 13.69 1.79
CA SER A 55 19.72 13.14 1.83
C SER A 55 20.22 12.65 0.48
N LYS A 56 21.40 13.15 0.10
CA LYS A 56 22.25 12.79 -1.06
C LYS A 56 21.86 13.40 -2.42
N GLN A 57 22.01 14.71 -2.50
CA GLN A 57 22.68 15.31 -3.65
C GLN A 57 24.06 15.68 -3.11
N ALA A 58 25.00 14.75 -3.27
CA ALA A 58 26.41 14.98 -2.96
C ALA A 58 27.00 15.71 -4.17
N ASP A 59 27.75 16.76 -3.87
CA ASP A 59 28.45 17.59 -4.81
C ASP A 59 29.37 16.74 -5.70
N ASP A 60 29.20 16.91 -7.01
CA ASP A 60 30.18 16.57 -8.04
C ASP A 60 31.34 17.56 -7.88
N ASP A 61 32.28 17.27 -6.99
CA ASP A 61 33.61 17.85 -7.04
C ASP A 61 34.61 16.71 -7.27
N ASP A 62 35.31 16.87 -8.40
CA ASP A 62 36.38 16.05 -8.93
C ASP A 62 37.38 15.62 -7.84
N ASP A 63 37.59 14.32 -7.70
CA ASP A 63 38.93 13.77 -7.44
C ASP A 63 38.92 12.27 -7.80
N ASP A 64 39.69 11.97 -8.85
CA ASP A 64 40.12 10.65 -9.26
C ASP A 64 40.89 10.00 -8.09
N ASP A 65 40.31 8.99 -7.43
CA ASP A 65 41.09 7.93 -6.78
C ASP A 65 40.20 6.69 -6.52
N ASP A 66 40.46 5.69 -7.34
CA ASP A 66 40.47 4.25 -7.10
C ASP A 66 39.62 3.66 -5.96
N ASP A 67 38.74 2.75 -6.40
CA ASP A 67 38.44 1.45 -5.82
C ASP A 67 37.97 1.36 -4.35
N ASP A 68 36.89 0.59 -4.19
CA ASP A 68 36.50 -0.13 -2.97
C ASP A 68 35.58 0.59 -1.99
N ALA A 69 34.25 0.41 -2.15
CA ALA A 69 33.34 0.07 -1.03
C ALA A 69 31.85 0.20 -1.41
N THR A 70 31.33 -0.67 -2.27
CA THR A 70 29.94 -1.15 -2.09
C THR A 70 29.90 -2.65 -2.29
N ILE A 71 30.55 -3.37 -1.36
CA ILE A 71 30.27 -4.79 -1.15
C ILE A 71 28.84 -4.88 -0.60
N HIS A 72 27.87 -4.81 -1.50
CA HIS A 72 26.52 -5.32 -1.27
C HIS A 72 26.67 -6.83 -1.12
N THR A 73 27.09 -7.28 0.07
CA THR A 73 26.93 -8.67 0.44
C THR A 73 25.45 -8.97 0.20
N ASN A 74 25.15 -9.85 -0.74
CA ASN A 74 23.81 -10.30 -1.08
C ASN A 74 23.16 -10.91 0.17
N LYS A 75 22.68 -10.04 1.06
CA LYS A 75 22.05 -10.44 2.31
C LYS A 75 20.74 -11.09 1.90
N LYS A 76 20.72 -12.40 2.07
CA LYS A 76 19.56 -13.25 1.85
C LYS A 76 18.34 -12.62 2.55
N LEU A 77 17.25 -12.47 1.81
CA LEU A 77 15.98 -12.02 2.37
C LEU A 77 15.37 -13.16 3.19
N VAL A 78 15.12 -12.88 4.47
CA VAL A 78 14.71 -13.91 5.44
C VAL A 78 13.59 -13.41 6.36
N ILE A 79 12.59 -14.24 6.61
CA ILE A 79 11.52 -14.06 7.60
C ILE A 79 11.53 -15.22 8.61
N LYS A 80 11.11 -14.99 9.85
CA LYS A 80 10.84 -16.10 10.78
C LYS A 80 9.50 -16.75 10.45
N SER A 81 9.36 -18.05 10.70
CA SER A 81 8.10 -18.79 10.48
C SER A 81 6.90 -18.28 11.28
N ARG A 82 7.14 -17.54 12.36
CA ARG A 82 6.09 -16.91 13.18
C ARG A 82 5.78 -15.46 12.78
N GLU A 83 6.57 -14.87 11.88
CA GLU A 83 6.38 -13.49 11.42
C GLU A 83 5.41 -13.47 10.23
N LEU A 84 4.53 -12.48 10.19
CA LEU A 84 3.76 -12.17 8.98
C LEU A 84 4.66 -11.45 7.98
N LEU A 85 4.46 -11.72 6.69
CA LEU A 85 5.22 -11.08 5.62
C LEU A 85 4.37 -10.04 4.89
N ALA A 86 4.79 -8.78 4.89
CA ALA A 86 4.14 -7.71 4.12
C ALA A 86 5.12 -7.04 3.15
N PHE A 87 4.59 -6.41 2.10
CA PHE A 87 5.38 -5.67 1.12
C PHE A 87 4.88 -4.24 1.02
N ASN A 88 5.80 -3.28 1.12
CA ASN A 88 5.59 -1.88 0.80
C ASN A 88 6.07 -1.64 -0.63
N LEU A 89 5.16 -1.28 -1.52
CA LEU A 89 5.43 -1.00 -2.93
C LEU A 89 5.71 0.49 -3.10
N ILE A 90 6.88 0.83 -3.62
CA ILE A 90 7.32 2.22 -3.82
C ILE A 90 7.69 2.47 -5.28
N ASN A 91 7.73 3.75 -5.68
CA ASN A 91 8.21 4.23 -6.97
C ASN A 91 7.49 3.64 -8.20
N GLY A 92 6.36 2.98 -8.02
CA GLY A 92 5.54 2.47 -9.12
C GLY A 92 4.92 3.62 -9.91
N ASN A 93 5.02 3.56 -11.25
CA ASN A 93 4.41 4.54 -12.14
C ASN A 93 3.20 3.95 -12.86
N PRO A 94 1.98 4.12 -12.31
CA PRO A 94 0.78 3.60 -12.94
C PRO A 94 0.29 4.45 -14.12
N TYR A 95 0.96 5.54 -14.49
CA TYR A 95 0.68 6.25 -15.74
C TYR A 95 1.33 5.54 -16.93
N LYS A 96 2.53 4.97 -16.74
CA LYS A 96 3.25 4.23 -17.78
C LYS A 96 2.96 2.73 -17.77
N TYR A 97 2.81 2.14 -16.60
CA TYR A 97 2.77 0.68 -16.44
C TYR A 97 1.50 0.16 -15.77
N SER A 98 1.19 -1.09 -16.07
CA SER A 98 0.33 -1.96 -15.27
C SER A 98 1.22 -2.95 -14.52
N TYR A 99 0.95 -3.14 -13.23
CA TYR A 99 1.73 -4.03 -12.37
C TYR A 99 0.85 -5.19 -11.92
N ASN A 100 1.31 -6.42 -12.12
CA ASN A 100 0.74 -7.59 -11.47
C ASN A 100 1.72 -8.13 -10.43
N ILE A 101 1.24 -8.43 -9.24
CA ILE A 101 2.02 -9.14 -8.23
C ILE A 101 1.39 -10.51 -8.04
N ASN A 102 2.18 -11.55 -8.36
CA ASN A 102 1.73 -12.94 -8.46
C ASN A 102 0.47 -13.07 -9.32
N HIS A 103 0.53 -12.47 -10.52
CA HIS A 103 -0.54 -12.47 -11.51
C HIS A 103 -1.83 -11.77 -11.08
N LYS A 104 -1.83 -10.97 -10.01
CA LYS A 104 -2.97 -10.11 -9.66
C LYS A 104 -2.61 -8.64 -9.82
N LEU A 105 -3.51 -7.92 -10.48
CA LEU A 105 -3.36 -6.50 -10.77
C LEU A 105 -3.27 -5.69 -9.46
N VAL A 106 -2.23 -4.86 -9.37
CA VAL A 106 -2.09 -3.87 -8.30
C VAL A 106 -2.81 -2.60 -8.76
N ASN A 107 -3.96 -2.30 -8.16
CA ASN A 107 -4.69 -1.08 -8.47
C ASN A 107 -4.18 0.11 -7.64
N PHE A 108 -3.37 0.96 -8.26
CA PHE A 108 -2.85 2.18 -7.63
C PHE A 108 -3.90 3.30 -7.48
N PHE A 109 -5.06 3.20 -8.13
CA PHE A 109 -6.10 4.24 -8.14
C PHE A 109 -7.30 3.93 -7.22
N GLU A 110 -7.30 2.80 -6.50
CA GLU A 110 -8.36 2.45 -5.56
C GLU A 110 -8.13 3.09 -4.19
N GLY A 111 -9.10 3.83 -3.65
CA GLY A 111 -9.21 4.01 -2.19
C GLY A 111 -8.96 5.39 -1.58
N GLN A 112 -8.92 6.47 -2.36
CA GLN A 112 -9.10 7.81 -1.79
C GLN A 112 -10.54 8.27 -2.08
N VAL A 113 -11.44 8.08 -1.13
CA VAL A 113 -12.83 8.59 -1.20
C VAL A 113 -12.84 10.12 -1.12
N TYR A 114 -11.78 10.72 -0.59
CA TYR A 114 -11.66 12.16 -0.42
C TYR A 114 -11.10 12.82 -1.69
N ASN A 115 -11.98 13.48 -2.45
CA ASN A 115 -11.57 14.44 -3.46
C ASN A 115 -11.66 15.86 -2.84
N PRO A 116 -10.56 16.62 -2.75
CA PRO A 116 -10.60 17.98 -2.18
C PRO A 116 -11.58 18.89 -2.92
N LEU A 117 -11.84 18.62 -4.21
CA LEU A 117 -12.75 19.39 -5.04
C LEU A 117 -14.23 19.17 -4.70
N ASP A 118 -14.60 18.06 -4.06
CA ASP A 118 -15.99 17.79 -3.66
C ASP A 118 -16.47 18.83 -2.62
N SER A 119 -15.55 19.39 -1.84
CA SER A 119 -15.84 20.47 -0.89
C SER A 119 -16.00 21.83 -1.56
N VAL A 120 -15.31 22.05 -2.68
CA VAL A 120 -15.28 23.31 -3.42
C VAL A 120 -16.55 23.46 -4.26
N GLY A 121 -16.99 22.40 -4.94
CA GLY A 121 -18.24 22.40 -5.70
C GLY A 121 -19.47 22.75 -4.86
N LYS A 122 -19.50 22.33 -3.58
CA LYS A 122 -20.57 22.69 -2.62
C LYS A 122 -20.56 24.16 -2.20
N ARG A 123 -19.41 24.84 -2.25
CA ARG A 123 -19.28 26.25 -1.86
C ARG A 123 -19.59 27.20 -3.02
N ILE A 124 -19.28 26.78 -4.25
CA ILE A 124 -19.51 27.60 -5.45
C ILE A 124 -21.00 27.63 -5.84
N SER A 125 -21.77 26.58 -5.54
CA SER A 125 -23.20 26.53 -5.84
C SER A 125 -24.09 27.41 -4.96
N ALA A 126 -23.55 28.00 -3.88
CA ALA A 126 -24.27 28.96 -3.08
C ALA A 126 -24.43 30.26 -3.89
N THR A 127 -25.64 30.49 -4.40
CA THR A 127 -26.01 31.75 -5.05
C THR A 127 -25.55 32.91 -4.17
N PRO A 128 -24.77 33.88 -4.69
CA PRO A 128 -24.35 35.03 -3.92
C PRO A 128 -25.61 35.68 -3.33
N LYS A 129 -25.76 35.62 -2.00
CA LYS A 129 -26.79 36.41 -1.32
C LYS A 129 -26.50 37.85 -1.66
N ASN A 130 -27.46 38.51 -2.32
CA ASN A 130 -27.44 39.92 -2.73
C ASN A 130 -26.46 40.70 -1.87
N ILE A 131 -25.27 40.98 -2.43
CA ILE A 131 -24.31 41.88 -1.80
C ILE A 131 -25.07 43.19 -1.70
N ALA A 132 -25.34 43.63 -0.47
CA ALA A 132 -26.10 44.84 -0.20
C ALA A 132 -25.55 45.94 -1.10
N ALA A 133 -26.43 46.50 -1.94
CA ALA A 133 -26.06 47.55 -2.88
C ALA A 133 -25.19 48.55 -2.14
N VAL A 134 -23.97 48.74 -2.63
CA VAL A 134 -23.06 49.77 -2.11
C VAL A 134 -23.85 51.06 -2.20
N VAL A 135 -24.29 51.55 -1.03
CA VAL A 135 -25.05 52.79 -0.97
C VAL A 135 -24.12 53.83 -1.59
N PRO A 136 -24.53 54.47 -2.71
CA PRO A 136 -23.69 55.49 -3.32
C PRO A 136 -23.34 56.47 -2.20
N VAL A 137 -22.05 56.79 -2.08
CA VAL A 137 -21.60 57.85 -1.18
C VAL A 137 -22.28 59.12 -1.66
N VAL A 138 -23.46 59.40 -1.09
CA VAL A 138 -24.16 60.66 -1.21
C VAL A 138 -23.12 61.69 -0.79
N SER A 139 -22.89 62.73 -1.62
CA SER A 139 -21.91 63.74 -1.25
C SER A 139 -22.24 64.23 0.16
N GLU A 140 -21.23 64.33 1.01
CA GLU A 140 -21.40 64.71 2.41
C GLU A 140 -22.23 66.01 2.56
N GLU A 141 -22.23 66.84 1.51
CA GLU A 141 -23.03 68.06 1.34
C GLU A 141 -24.53 67.79 1.10
N ALA A 142 -24.91 66.80 0.29
CA ALA A 142 -26.31 66.40 0.13
C ALA A 142 -26.89 65.81 1.42
N GLN A 143 -26.08 65.07 2.19
CA GLN A 143 -26.49 64.57 3.51
C GLN A 143 -26.70 65.73 4.50
N LYS A 144 -25.78 66.71 4.54
CA LYS A 144 -25.92 67.92 5.36
C LYS A 144 -27.18 68.74 5.01
N LEU A 145 -27.56 68.79 3.73
CA LEU A 145 -28.79 69.44 3.28
C LEU A 145 -30.03 68.70 3.78
N ASP A 146 -30.05 67.36 3.74
CA ASP A 146 -31.15 66.55 4.28
C ASP A 146 -31.29 66.70 5.79
N ASP A 147 -30.18 66.67 6.53
CA ASP A 147 -30.19 66.87 7.97
C ASP A 147 -30.73 68.28 8.33
N SER A 148 -30.36 69.30 7.56
CA SER A 148 -30.85 70.68 7.73
C SER A 148 -32.34 70.82 7.42
N ILE A 149 -32.84 70.14 6.38
CA ILE A 149 -34.27 70.10 6.05
C ILE A 149 -35.06 69.42 7.17
N ASN A 150 -34.58 68.27 7.66
CA ASN A 150 -35.22 67.52 8.74
C ASN A 150 -35.25 68.31 10.05
N GLN A 151 -34.17 69.03 10.38
CA GLN A 151 -34.11 69.89 11.56
C GLN A 151 -35.13 71.03 11.49
N LEU A 152 -35.31 71.67 10.32
CA LEU A 152 -36.32 72.71 10.13
C LEU A 152 -37.75 72.16 10.17
N HIS A 153 -37.98 70.96 9.64
CA HIS A 153 -39.28 70.28 9.77
C HIS A 153 -39.63 70.00 11.24
N ALA A 154 -38.70 69.45 12.01
CA ALA A 154 -38.89 69.20 13.44
C ALA A 154 -39.17 70.51 14.19
N LYS A 155 -38.44 71.59 13.87
CA LYS A 155 -38.67 72.91 14.45
C LYS A 155 -40.04 73.48 14.09
N ASN A 156 -40.52 73.29 12.86
CA ASN A 156 -41.86 73.71 12.47
C ASN A 156 -42.95 72.93 13.20
N GLN A 157 -42.75 71.64 13.45
CA GLN A 157 -43.70 70.84 14.22
C GLN A 157 -43.85 71.36 15.66
N ASP A 158 -42.74 71.65 16.34
CA ASP A 158 -42.73 72.26 17.69
C ASP A 158 -43.39 73.65 17.70
N LEU A 159 -43.11 74.48 16.69
CA LEU A 159 -43.74 75.81 16.58
C LEU A 159 -45.25 75.73 16.32
N LEU A 160 -45.71 74.79 15.49
CA LEU A 160 -47.13 74.56 15.21
C LEU A 160 -47.88 74.07 16.45
N GLU A 161 -47.25 73.24 17.27
CA GLU A 161 -47.80 72.82 18.57
C GLU A 161 -47.99 74.02 19.51
N LYS A 162 -47.00 74.92 19.58
CA LYS A 162 -47.07 76.18 20.38
C LYS A 162 -48.14 77.16 19.89
N ILE A 163 -48.38 77.21 18.57
CA ILE A 163 -49.46 78.03 17.96
C ILE A 163 -50.85 77.47 18.32
N GLY A 164 -50.96 76.16 18.52
CA GLY A 164 -52.18 75.47 18.91
C GLY A 164 -52.56 75.64 20.39
N ASP A 165 -51.62 76.04 21.25
CA ASP A 165 -51.90 76.31 22.66
C ASP A 165 -52.73 77.60 22.83
N THR A 166 -53.95 77.44 23.35
CA THR A 166 -54.96 78.50 23.51
C THR A 166 -54.56 79.62 24.48
N LYS A 167 -53.45 79.48 25.20
CA LYS A 167 -52.93 80.48 26.15
C LYS A 167 -51.93 81.47 25.54
N THR A 168 -51.51 81.27 24.30
CA THR A 168 -50.51 82.11 23.64
C THR A 168 -51.11 83.46 23.23
N ALA A 169 -50.46 84.57 23.62
CA ALA A 169 -50.95 85.91 23.30
C ALA A 169 -50.99 86.12 21.77
N LYS A 170 -51.98 86.86 21.28
CA LYS A 170 -52.20 87.08 19.83
C LYS A 170 -50.94 87.59 19.11
N SER A 171 -50.19 88.50 19.74
CA SER A 171 -48.93 89.03 19.20
C SER A 171 -47.86 87.96 19.03
N ASP A 172 -47.79 86.99 19.95
CA ASP A 172 -46.80 85.90 19.92
C ASP A 172 -47.18 84.87 18.87
N LYS A 173 -48.49 84.62 18.70
CA LYS A 173 -49.01 83.75 17.65
C LYS A 173 -48.63 84.25 16.26
N ASP A 174 -48.80 85.55 16.00
CA ASP A 174 -48.43 86.16 14.71
C ASP A 174 -46.91 86.06 14.45
N GLN A 175 -46.07 86.14 15.49
CA GLN A 175 -44.62 85.94 15.36
C GLN A 175 -44.25 84.49 15.08
N LEU A 176 -44.89 83.53 15.75
CA LEU A 176 -44.68 82.11 15.54
C LEU A 176 -45.10 81.68 14.12
N GLU A 177 -46.25 82.16 13.62
CA GLU A 177 -46.73 81.90 12.25
C GLU A 177 -45.78 82.48 11.18
N LYS A 178 -45.21 83.67 11.42
CA LYS A 178 -44.15 84.24 10.58
C LYS A 178 -42.89 83.38 10.59
N GLN A 179 -42.50 82.83 11.74
CA GLN A 179 -41.32 81.98 11.87
C GLN A 179 -41.51 80.63 11.16
N VAL A 180 -42.69 80.03 11.26
CA VAL A 180 -43.06 78.81 10.51
C VAL A 180 -43.00 79.04 9.01
N THR A 181 -43.54 80.18 8.54
CA THR A 181 -43.51 80.56 7.12
C THR A 181 -42.08 80.80 6.62
N ALA A 182 -41.24 81.46 7.43
CA ALA A 182 -39.82 81.66 7.13
C ALA A 182 -39.06 80.32 7.03
N ASN A 183 -39.32 79.39 7.96
CA ASN A 183 -38.72 78.05 7.93
C ASN A 183 -39.17 77.25 6.71
N TYR A 184 -40.45 77.28 6.33
CA TYR A 184 -40.91 76.62 5.09
C TYR A 184 -40.27 77.21 3.84
N THR A 185 -40.08 78.54 3.81
CA THR A 185 -39.34 79.21 2.73
C THR A 185 -37.87 78.75 2.68
N ALA A 186 -37.23 78.59 3.84
CA ALA A 186 -35.87 78.08 3.95
C ALA A 186 -35.76 76.61 3.50
N ILE A 187 -36.71 75.75 3.88
CA ILE A 187 -36.81 74.36 3.41
C ILE A 187 -36.91 74.33 1.87
N GLY A 188 -37.76 75.17 1.27
CA GLY A 188 -37.89 75.26 -0.19
C GLY A 188 -36.57 75.63 -0.88
N LYS A 189 -35.80 76.57 -0.30
CA LYS A 189 -34.46 76.93 -0.82
C LYS A 189 -33.46 75.78 -0.70
N LEU A 190 -33.45 75.07 0.44
CA LEU A 190 -32.57 73.92 0.65
C LEU A 190 -32.91 72.76 -0.29
N GLN A 191 -34.19 72.50 -0.55
CA GLN A 191 -34.62 71.50 -1.53
C GLN A 191 -34.19 71.84 -2.96
N ILE A 192 -34.22 73.12 -3.34
CA ILE A 192 -33.71 73.58 -4.64
C ILE A 192 -32.19 73.40 -4.72
N GLN A 193 -31.46 73.79 -3.67
CA GLN A 193 -30.01 73.57 -3.59
C GLN A 193 -29.66 72.08 -3.67
N LYS A 194 -30.39 71.21 -2.97
CA LYS A 194 -30.23 69.76 -3.06
C LYS A 194 -30.42 69.27 -4.49
N LYS A 195 -31.51 69.67 -5.16
CA LYS A 195 -31.75 69.31 -6.57
C LYS A 195 -30.66 69.84 -7.52
N GLN A 196 -30.15 71.05 -7.27
CA GLN A 196 -29.05 71.61 -8.04
C GLN A 196 -27.76 70.82 -7.83
N LEU A 197 -27.44 70.47 -6.59
CA LEU A 197 -26.27 69.66 -6.22
C LEU A 197 -26.38 68.24 -6.83
N GLU A 198 -27.56 67.62 -6.76
CA GLU A 198 -27.86 66.33 -7.38
C GLU A 198 -27.79 66.37 -8.92
N SER A 199 -28.05 67.54 -9.54
CA SER A 199 -27.92 67.74 -10.98
C SER A 199 -26.50 68.09 -11.44
N GLN A 200 -25.70 68.69 -10.55
CA GLN A 200 -24.32 69.12 -10.81
C GLN A 200 -23.29 68.05 -10.46
N THR A 201 -23.64 67.12 -9.57
CA THR A 201 -22.82 65.94 -9.32
C THR A 201 -23.10 64.97 -10.48
N PRO A 202 -22.20 64.83 -11.48
CA PRO A 202 -22.34 63.74 -12.42
C PRO A 202 -22.49 62.48 -11.58
N LYS A 203 -23.54 61.70 -11.80
CA LYS A 203 -23.69 60.40 -11.15
C LYS A 203 -22.45 59.61 -11.52
N ALA A 204 -21.46 59.60 -10.61
CA ALA A 204 -20.23 58.89 -10.83
C ALA A 204 -20.64 57.45 -11.11
N HIS A 205 -20.31 56.96 -12.29
CA HIS A 205 -20.66 55.60 -12.67
C HIS A 205 -20.01 54.66 -11.67
N ILE A 206 -20.83 53.97 -10.88
CA ILE A 206 -20.34 52.94 -9.96
C ILE A 206 -20.13 51.70 -10.81
N THR A 207 -18.87 51.42 -11.13
CA THR A 207 -18.50 50.23 -11.91
C THR A 207 -19.06 48.97 -11.26
N LYS A 208 -19.75 48.16 -12.06
CA LYS A 208 -20.29 46.85 -11.66
C LYS A 208 -19.41 45.71 -12.16
N SER A 209 -18.27 46.02 -12.79
CA SER A 209 -17.29 45.06 -13.33
C SER A 209 -15.95 45.11 -12.58
N GLN A 210 -15.93 45.60 -11.33
CA GLN A 210 -14.69 45.81 -10.57
C GLN A 210 -13.87 44.52 -10.45
N TYR A 211 -14.52 43.37 -10.24
CA TYR A 211 -13.81 42.09 -10.16
C TYR A 211 -13.20 41.71 -11.51
N SER A 212 -14.00 41.81 -12.58
CA SER A 212 -13.59 41.51 -13.96
C SER A 212 -12.40 42.37 -14.40
N ALA A 213 -12.44 43.68 -14.14
CA ALA A 213 -11.33 44.58 -14.43
C ALA A 213 -10.05 44.20 -13.66
N ASN A 214 -10.17 43.96 -12.35
CA ASN A 214 -9.04 43.54 -11.51
C ASN A 214 -8.46 42.19 -11.95
N PHE A 215 -9.32 41.24 -12.34
CA PHE A 215 -8.90 39.94 -12.84
C PHE A 215 -8.07 40.08 -14.11
N ILE A 216 -8.53 40.86 -15.11
CA ILE A 216 -7.79 41.11 -16.35
C ILE A 216 -6.41 41.71 -16.04
N THR A 217 -6.32 42.67 -15.14
CA THR A 217 -5.05 43.33 -14.79
C THR A 217 -4.06 42.39 -14.09
N ASN A 218 -4.55 41.46 -13.27
CA ASN A 218 -3.71 40.57 -12.47
C ASN A 218 -3.41 39.22 -13.14
N ALA A 219 -4.17 38.84 -14.16
CA ALA A 219 -4.00 37.57 -14.86
C ALA A 219 -2.62 37.48 -15.51
N LYS A 220 -1.84 36.47 -15.10
CA LYS A 220 -0.57 36.12 -15.74
C LYS A 220 -0.82 35.04 -16.78
N LEU A 221 -0.94 35.44 -18.03
CA LEU A 221 -1.12 34.51 -19.14
C LEU A 221 0.23 33.97 -19.59
N LYS A 222 0.34 32.66 -19.73
CA LYS A 222 1.57 31.98 -20.15
C LYS A 222 1.61 31.80 -21.65
N TYR A 223 0.47 31.49 -22.24
CA TYR A 223 0.30 31.38 -23.69
C TYR A 223 -0.42 32.64 -24.20
N SER A 224 0.16 33.29 -25.22
CA SER A 224 -0.22 34.65 -25.63
C SER A 224 -1.67 34.76 -26.11
N LEU A 225 -2.49 35.49 -25.35
CA LEU A 225 -3.55 36.33 -25.93
C LEU A 225 -2.94 37.65 -26.39
N LYS A 226 -3.30 38.11 -27.60
CA LYS A 226 -3.03 39.50 -27.98
C LYS A 226 -3.80 40.44 -27.04
N THR A 227 -3.08 41.15 -26.19
CA THR A 227 -3.43 42.44 -25.54
C THR A 227 -4.91 42.64 -25.20
N VAL A 228 -5.47 41.84 -24.29
CA VAL A 228 -6.71 42.22 -23.60
C VAL A 228 -6.31 43.10 -22.41
N LYS A 229 -6.84 44.33 -22.34
CA LYS A 229 -6.59 45.26 -21.23
C LYS A 229 -7.91 45.62 -20.58
N ALA A 230 -7.90 45.75 -19.26
CA ALA A 230 -9.01 46.33 -18.52
C ALA A 230 -9.18 47.79 -18.93
N ILE A 231 -10.44 48.23 -19.08
CA ILE A 231 -10.78 49.60 -19.42
C ILE A 231 -11.40 50.24 -18.17
N PRO A 232 -11.01 51.48 -17.78
CA PRO A 232 -11.68 52.18 -16.69
C PRO A 232 -13.15 52.43 -17.07
N ALA A 233 -14.07 51.69 -16.47
CA ALA A 233 -15.49 51.78 -16.83
C ALA A 233 -16.11 53.06 -16.30
N GLN A 234 -16.60 53.90 -17.21
CA GLN A 234 -17.40 55.11 -16.96
C GLN A 234 -18.86 54.93 -17.39
N SER A 235 -19.21 53.76 -17.92
CA SER A 235 -20.54 53.40 -18.39
C SER A 235 -20.82 51.90 -18.25
N ASP A 236 -22.10 51.54 -18.24
CA ASP A 236 -22.55 50.13 -18.25
C ASP A 236 -22.02 49.35 -19.48
N ALA A 237 -21.79 50.02 -20.61
CA ALA A 237 -21.22 49.40 -21.82
C ALA A 237 -19.74 49.06 -21.67
N GLU A 238 -18.97 49.87 -20.94
CA GLU A 238 -17.57 49.56 -20.66
C GLU A 238 -17.43 48.49 -19.58
N ASP A 239 -18.33 48.48 -18.58
CA ASP A 239 -18.43 47.35 -17.64
C ASP A 239 -18.72 46.04 -18.38
N ALA A 240 -19.63 46.10 -19.35
CA ALA A 240 -19.96 44.96 -20.20
C ALA A 240 -18.75 44.41 -20.95
N MET A 241 -17.98 45.31 -21.55
CA MET A 241 -16.77 44.98 -22.28
C MET A 241 -15.69 44.41 -21.35
N ASN A 242 -15.54 44.92 -20.12
CA ASN A 242 -14.65 44.33 -19.13
C ASN A 242 -15.07 42.90 -18.74
N ILE A 243 -16.37 42.63 -18.58
CA ILE A 243 -16.86 41.26 -18.30
C ILE A 243 -16.52 40.33 -19.47
N GLN A 244 -16.79 40.73 -20.72
CA GLN A 244 -16.47 39.93 -21.90
C GLN A 244 -14.96 39.68 -22.04
N ASN A 245 -14.15 40.71 -21.83
CA ASN A 245 -12.69 40.61 -21.82
C ASN A 245 -12.20 39.66 -20.72
N ALA A 246 -12.81 39.69 -19.53
CA ALA A 246 -12.46 38.80 -18.43
C ALA A 246 -12.79 37.34 -18.75
N ILE A 247 -13.90 37.06 -19.47
CA ILE A 247 -14.22 35.70 -19.93
C ILE A 247 -13.13 35.18 -20.89
N LEU A 248 -12.67 35.99 -21.85
CA LEU A 248 -11.61 35.59 -22.79
C LEU A 248 -10.30 35.27 -22.06
N VAL A 249 -9.92 36.13 -21.10
CA VAL A 249 -8.72 35.91 -20.26
C VAL A 249 -8.88 34.66 -19.38
N LEU A 250 -10.09 34.42 -18.85
CA LEU A 250 -10.39 33.25 -18.05
C LEU A 250 -10.34 31.96 -18.88
N GLU A 251 -10.94 31.95 -20.06
CA GLU A 251 -10.89 30.82 -21.01
C GLU A 251 -9.45 30.46 -21.38
N GLN A 252 -8.62 31.47 -21.66
CA GLN A 252 -7.19 31.24 -21.87
C GLN A 252 -6.51 30.69 -20.62
N SER A 253 -6.84 31.18 -19.42
CA SER A 253 -6.25 30.67 -18.17
C SER A 253 -6.60 29.20 -17.90
N PHE A 254 -7.84 28.78 -18.20
CA PHE A 254 -8.23 27.37 -18.16
C PHE A 254 -7.50 26.56 -19.24
N THR A 255 -7.33 27.10 -20.43
CA THR A 255 -6.58 26.47 -21.53
C THR A 255 -5.12 26.27 -21.14
N ASP A 256 -4.47 27.29 -20.58
CA ASP A 256 -3.08 27.26 -20.09
C ASP A 256 -2.91 26.16 -19.03
N LEU A 257 -3.82 26.10 -18.05
CA LEU A 257 -3.81 25.06 -17.01
C LEU A 257 -4.02 23.65 -17.60
N SER A 258 -4.93 23.49 -18.56
CA SER A 258 -5.17 22.23 -19.25
C SER A 258 -3.93 21.75 -20.01
N ILE A 259 -3.26 22.66 -20.74
CA ILE A 259 -2.00 22.36 -21.45
C ILE A 259 -0.91 21.96 -20.47
N ASP A 260 -0.70 22.73 -19.40
CA ASP A 260 0.33 22.43 -18.39
C ASP A 260 0.08 21.09 -17.69
N LEU A 261 -1.18 20.78 -17.37
CA LEU A 261 -1.59 19.51 -16.79
C LEU A 261 -1.34 18.34 -17.76
N ASN A 262 -1.76 18.48 -19.02
CA ASN A 262 -1.56 17.45 -20.04
C ASN A 262 -0.07 17.21 -20.33
N ASN A 263 0.73 18.28 -20.44
CA ASN A 263 2.18 18.19 -20.60
C ASN A 263 2.83 17.46 -19.43
N TYR A 264 2.41 17.77 -18.20
CA TYR A 264 2.92 17.08 -17.02
C TYR A 264 2.53 15.60 -17.00
N VAL A 265 1.27 15.26 -17.31
CA VAL A 265 0.79 13.87 -17.40
C VAL A 265 1.55 13.11 -18.48
N ALA A 266 1.78 13.73 -19.64
CA ALA A 266 2.59 13.14 -20.71
C ALA A 266 4.03 12.89 -20.27
N ALA A 267 4.66 13.88 -19.59
CA ALA A 267 6.02 13.74 -19.07
C ALA A 267 6.13 12.57 -18.08
N ILE A 268 5.27 12.52 -17.05
CA ILE A 268 5.30 11.41 -16.09
C ILE A 268 4.91 10.06 -16.74
N SER A 269 4.11 10.05 -17.81
CA SER A 269 3.79 8.81 -18.54
C SER A 269 4.99 8.27 -19.34
N ALA A 270 5.99 9.11 -19.62
CA ALA A 270 7.22 8.71 -20.27
C ALA A 270 8.28 8.17 -19.29
N GLU A 271 8.19 8.52 -18.00
CA GLU A 271 9.16 8.14 -16.96
C GLU A 271 8.97 6.70 -16.45
N ASP A 272 10.06 6.01 -16.08
CA ASP A 272 9.98 4.64 -15.57
C ASP A 272 9.42 4.54 -14.14
N PHE A 273 9.58 5.61 -13.36
CA PHE A 273 9.18 5.68 -11.96
C PHE A 273 8.46 6.99 -11.68
N LEU A 274 7.70 7.02 -10.59
CA LEU A 274 7.00 8.23 -10.15
C LEU A 274 7.55 8.68 -8.80
N ASP A 275 8.21 9.83 -8.77
CA ASP A 275 8.67 10.45 -7.52
C ASP A 275 7.45 10.92 -6.69
N PRO A 276 7.22 10.37 -5.49
CA PRO A 276 6.02 10.67 -4.71
C PRO A 276 5.99 12.12 -4.19
N VAL A 277 7.15 12.71 -3.92
CA VAL A 277 7.26 14.06 -3.35
C VAL A 277 7.00 15.11 -4.44
N ALA A 278 7.69 14.98 -5.57
CA ALA A 278 7.51 15.86 -6.72
C ALA A 278 6.09 15.76 -7.28
N PHE A 279 5.53 14.54 -7.38
CA PHE A 279 4.16 14.34 -7.83
C PHE A 279 3.13 14.96 -6.90
N LYS A 280 3.30 14.80 -5.58
CA LYS A 280 2.43 15.43 -4.58
C LYS A 280 2.46 16.95 -4.68
N ALA A 281 3.65 17.55 -4.79
CA ALA A 281 3.78 19.01 -4.93
C ALA A 281 3.09 19.51 -6.21
N LYS A 282 3.28 18.81 -7.35
CA LYS A 282 2.68 19.20 -8.63
C LYS A 282 1.15 19.07 -8.63
N ARG A 283 0.58 17.97 -8.12
CA ARG A 283 -0.89 17.83 -8.04
C ARG A 283 -1.53 18.87 -7.12
N GLU A 284 -0.87 19.24 -6.01
CA GLU A 284 -1.35 20.27 -5.09
C GLU A 284 -1.33 21.65 -5.75
N SER A 285 -0.27 21.95 -6.50
CA SER A 285 -0.18 23.17 -7.31
C SER A 285 -1.28 23.26 -8.37
N PHE A 286 -1.53 22.19 -9.14
CA PHE A 286 -2.60 22.19 -10.14
C PHE A 286 -3.99 22.38 -9.51
N ASN A 287 -4.23 21.72 -8.38
CA ASN A 287 -5.48 21.85 -7.62
C ASN A 287 -5.68 23.27 -7.09
N ALA A 288 -4.64 23.90 -6.54
CA ALA A 288 -4.70 25.28 -6.05
C ALA A 288 -5.02 26.26 -7.19
N THR A 289 -4.34 26.14 -8.34
CA THR A 289 -4.62 26.96 -9.52
C THR A 289 -6.04 26.75 -10.02
N TYR A 290 -6.50 25.50 -10.13
CA TYR A 290 -7.86 25.18 -10.57
C TYR A 290 -8.93 25.79 -9.64
N ILE A 291 -8.76 25.67 -8.32
CA ILE A 291 -9.67 26.27 -7.33
C ILE A 291 -9.69 27.79 -7.47
N GLN A 292 -8.55 28.42 -7.74
CA GLN A 292 -8.50 29.87 -7.95
C GLN A 292 -9.28 30.26 -9.21
N LEU A 293 -9.09 29.57 -10.33
CA LEU A 293 -9.84 29.84 -11.57
C LEU A 293 -11.34 29.65 -11.41
N LEU A 294 -11.78 28.68 -10.59
CA LEU A 294 -13.20 28.52 -10.26
C LEU A 294 -13.76 29.69 -9.44
N LYS A 295 -12.97 30.25 -8.51
CA LYS A 295 -13.35 31.47 -7.78
C LYS A 295 -13.42 32.67 -8.73
N ASP A 296 -12.48 32.76 -9.66
CA ASP A 296 -12.43 33.83 -10.65
C ASP A 296 -13.66 33.78 -11.57
N LEU A 297 -14.04 32.58 -12.03
CA LEU A 297 -15.29 32.36 -12.75
C LEU A 297 -16.51 32.82 -11.95
N GLN A 298 -16.58 32.51 -10.65
CA GLN A 298 -17.68 32.92 -9.78
C GLN A 298 -17.73 34.44 -9.58
N GLY A 299 -16.57 35.09 -9.43
CA GLY A 299 -16.46 36.54 -9.31
C GLY A 299 -16.95 37.26 -10.57
N ILE A 300 -16.48 36.81 -11.75
CA ILE A 300 -16.94 37.37 -13.04
C ILE A 300 -18.43 37.08 -13.27
N THR A 301 -18.93 35.90 -12.87
CA THR A 301 -20.37 35.59 -12.92
C THR A 301 -21.17 36.57 -12.06
N SER A 302 -20.64 36.95 -10.88
CA SER A 302 -21.30 37.89 -9.97
C SER A 302 -21.39 39.30 -10.58
N ASP A 303 -20.34 39.75 -11.28
CA ASP A 303 -20.38 41.01 -12.05
C ASP A 303 -21.43 40.91 -13.16
N ALA A 304 -21.47 39.80 -13.92
CA ALA A 304 -22.38 39.59 -15.04
C ALA A 304 -23.87 39.56 -14.64
N ILE A 305 -24.21 39.13 -13.43
CA ILE A 305 -25.60 39.12 -12.93
C ILE A 305 -26.23 40.51 -12.96
N ASN A 306 -25.41 41.56 -12.84
CA ASN A 306 -25.88 42.94 -12.88
C ASN A 306 -26.29 43.41 -14.29
N PHE A 307 -26.08 42.59 -15.33
CA PHE A 307 -26.33 42.92 -16.73
C PHE A 307 -27.11 41.81 -17.44
N PRO A 308 -28.46 41.86 -17.45
CA PRO A 308 -29.30 40.81 -18.01
C PRO A 308 -28.99 40.47 -19.48
N ASP A 309 -28.68 41.48 -20.29
CA ASP A 309 -28.37 41.31 -21.72
C ASP A 309 -27.05 40.55 -21.93
N ILE A 310 -26.06 40.80 -21.07
CA ILE A 310 -24.75 40.14 -21.11
C ILE A 310 -24.86 38.72 -20.58
N MET A 311 -25.70 38.48 -19.56
CA MET A 311 -25.81 37.16 -18.92
C MET A 311 -26.11 36.04 -19.91
N LYS A 312 -26.88 36.34 -20.97
CA LYS A 312 -27.14 35.37 -22.05
C LYS A 312 -25.87 35.00 -22.82
N ASP A 313 -25.09 35.99 -23.22
CA ASP A 313 -23.83 35.80 -23.94
C ASP A 313 -22.75 35.22 -23.02
N PHE A 314 -22.74 35.62 -21.75
CA PHE A 314 -21.89 35.07 -20.70
C PHE A 314 -22.05 33.57 -20.61
N LYS A 315 -23.28 33.06 -20.43
CA LYS A 315 -23.55 31.62 -20.36
C LYS A 315 -23.05 30.87 -21.59
N LYS A 316 -23.30 31.43 -22.78
CA LYS A 316 -22.84 30.85 -24.05
C LYS A 316 -21.31 30.79 -24.12
N ASN A 317 -20.63 31.87 -23.76
CA ASN A 317 -19.16 31.98 -23.85
C ASN A 317 -18.45 31.24 -22.72
N THR A 318 -19.14 30.91 -21.62
CA THR A 318 -18.59 30.05 -20.54
C THR A 318 -18.73 28.55 -20.79
N GLN A 319 -19.42 28.12 -21.86
CA GLN A 319 -19.56 26.70 -22.16
C GLN A 319 -18.21 26.01 -22.46
N PRO A 320 -17.31 26.57 -23.30
CA PRO A 320 -15.97 26.01 -23.51
C PRO A 320 -15.17 25.91 -22.20
N ILE A 321 -15.30 26.92 -21.32
CA ILE A 321 -14.69 26.91 -19.99
C ILE A 321 -15.21 25.75 -19.15
N THR A 322 -16.52 25.47 -19.21
CA THR A 322 -17.13 24.35 -18.48
C THR A 322 -16.60 23.01 -18.96
N ASP A 323 -16.44 22.84 -20.27
CA ASP A 323 -15.92 21.61 -20.87
C ASP A 323 -14.43 21.39 -20.52
N LEU A 324 -13.61 22.45 -20.60
CA LEU A 324 -12.20 22.43 -20.16
C LEU A 324 -12.08 22.14 -18.66
N SER A 325 -12.90 22.81 -17.85
CA SER A 325 -12.94 22.68 -16.40
C SER A 325 -13.25 21.25 -15.97
N LYS A 326 -14.17 20.58 -16.69
CA LYS A 326 -14.46 19.16 -16.45
C LYS A 326 -13.24 18.27 -16.71
N GLY A 327 -12.55 18.45 -17.84
CA GLY A 327 -11.34 17.69 -18.16
C GLY A 327 -10.22 17.87 -17.12
N ILE A 328 -9.99 19.11 -16.69
CA ILE A 328 -9.03 19.44 -15.63
C ILE A 328 -9.42 18.76 -14.31
N ASN A 329 -10.69 18.87 -13.91
CA ASN A 329 -11.20 18.25 -12.69
C ASN A 329 -11.04 16.72 -12.71
N ASP A 330 -11.37 16.07 -13.82
CA ASP A 330 -11.28 14.61 -13.95
C ASP A 330 -9.84 14.12 -13.83
N GLU A 331 -8.88 14.81 -14.46
CA GLU A 331 -7.46 14.42 -14.35
C GLU A 331 -6.87 14.75 -12.97
N ILE A 332 -7.19 15.92 -12.37
CA ILE A 332 -6.79 16.22 -10.97
C ILE A 332 -7.37 15.17 -10.03
N LYS A 333 -8.64 14.80 -10.18
CA LYS A 333 -9.28 13.76 -9.36
C LYS A 333 -8.53 12.43 -9.49
N LYS A 334 -8.16 12.03 -10.70
CA LYS A 334 -7.32 10.85 -10.96
C LYS A 334 -5.95 10.94 -10.28
N MET A 335 -5.30 12.11 -10.26
CA MET A 335 -4.04 12.33 -9.52
C MET A 335 -4.20 12.19 -8.00
N TYR A 336 -5.36 12.57 -7.43
CA TYR A 336 -5.64 12.38 -5.99
C TYR A 336 -6.06 10.96 -5.63
N GLN A 337 -6.66 10.22 -6.57
CA GLN A 337 -6.96 8.79 -6.41
C GLN A 337 -5.70 7.93 -6.32
N LEU A 338 -4.57 8.41 -6.86
CA LEU A 338 -3.31 7.69 -6.85
C LEU A 338 -2.73 7.52 -5.42
N LYS A 339 -2.62 6.27 -5.00
CA LYS A 339 -1.84 5.84 -3.83
C LYS A 339 -0.35 5.80 -4.16
N LEU A 340 0.42 6.70 -3.57
CA LEU A 340 1.88 6.75 -3.70
C LEU A 340 2.60 5.64 -2.92
N TYR A 341 1.93 5.06 -1.92
CA TYR A 341 2.40 3.94 -1.13
C TYR A 341 1.33 2.87 -1.12
N ASN A 342 1.69 1.64 -1.47
CA ASN A 342 0.76 0.52 -1.47
C ASN A 342 1.33 -0.62 -0.65
N TYR A 343 0.54 -1.16 0.27
CA TYR A 343 0.93 -2.32 1.05
C TYR A 343 0.19 -3.55 0.53
N LEU A 344 0.93 -4.63 0.29
CA LEU A 344 0.32 -5.94 0.13
C LEU A 344 -0.13 -6.45 1.49
N LEU A 345 -1.24 -7.18 1.50
CA LEU A 345 -1.75 -7.80 2.72
C LEU A 345 -0.70 -8.73 3.32
N PRO A 346 -0.61 -8.79 4.67
CA PRO A 346 0.31 -9.69 5.33
C PRO A 346 0.00 -11.15 4.95
N LEU A 347 1.05 -11.87 4.56
CA LEU A 347 0.98 -13.28 4.25
C LEU A 347 1.35 -14.07 5.48
N ASP A 348 0.44 -14.97 5.87
CA ASP A 348 0.72 -15.92 6.92
C ASP A 348 1.45 -17.15 6.36
N SER A 349 2.68 -17.34 6.84
CA SER A 349 3.53 -18.50 6.55
C SER A 349 3.52 -19.53 7.70
N ASN A 350 2.91 -19.19 8.83
CA ASN A 350 2.90 -20.02 10.02
C ASN A 350 2.12 -21.32 9.77
N GLY A 351 2.60 -22.41 10.38
CA GLY A 351 2.03 -23.76 10.21
C GLY A 351 2.22 -24.39 8.83
N LYS A 352 2.68 -23.64 7.82
CA LYS A 352 2.90 -24.17 6.47
C LYS A 352 4.29 -24.80 6.38
N ASN A 353 4.37 -25.99 5.80
CA ASN A 353 5.64 -26.67 5.53
C ASN A 353 6.34 -26.10 4.28
N ILE A 354 6.55 -24.78 4.25
CA ILE A 354 7.21 -24.06 3.17
C ILE A 354 8.62 -23.63 3.58
N ASP A 355 9.49 -23.50 2.58
CA ASP A 355 10.89 -23.10 2.73
C ASP A 355 11.12 -21.63 2.35
N ALA A 356 10.32 -21.14 1.42
CA ALA A 356 10.39 -19.77 0.94
C ALA A 356 9.02 -19.30 0.44
N VAL A 357 8.84 -18.00 0.49
CA VAL A 357 7.75 -17.28 -0.19
C VAL A 357 8.32 -16.65 -1.44
N GLU A 358 7.66 -16.87 -2.56
CA GLU A 358 8.02 -16.23 -3.82
C GLU A 358 7.04 -15.10 -4.14
N ILE A 359 7.60 -14.01 -4.63
CA ILE A 359 6.84 -12.87 -5.15
C ILE A 359 7.30 -12.65 -6.58
N THR A 360 6.37 -12.76 -7.51
CA THR A 360 6.64 -12.40 -8.90
C THR A 360 6.01 -11.05 -9.18
N VAL A 361 6.83 -10.10 -9.63
CA VAL A 361 6.39 -8.78 -10.08
C VAL A 361 6.43 -8.80 -11.60
N GLU A 362 5.27 -8.57 -12.20
CA GLU A 362 5.10 -8.46 -13.64
C GLU A 362 4.75 -7.01 -13.96
N ARG A 363 5.46 -6.43 -14.93
CA ARG A 363 5.27 -5.05 -15.36
C ARG A 363 5.01 -5.06 -16.87
N SER A 364 3.91 -4.46 -17.28
CA SER A 364 3.55 -4.29 -18.70
C SER A 364 3.26 -2.83 -19.02
N HIS A 365 3.66 -2.37 -20.21
CA HIS A 365 3.38 -1.01 -20.66
C HIS A 365 1.88 -0.80 -20.88
N LYS A 366 1.35 0.36 -20.47
CA LYS A 366 -0.02 0.74 -20.79
C LYS A 366 -0.14 1.06 -22.28
N GLY A 367 -1.17 0.50 -22.92
CA GLY A 367 -1.45 0.72 -24.34
C GLY A 367 -0.64 -0.16 -25.30
N SER A 368 0.37 -0.90 -24.84
CA SER A 368 0.99 -1.95 -25.66
C SER A 368 0.13 -3.21 -25.64
N THR A 369 -0.02 -3.88 -26.79
CA THR A 369 -0.47 -5.27 -26.82
C THR A 369 0.45 -6.13 -25.95
N PRO A 370 -0.06 -7.20 -25.29
CA PRO A 370 0.56 -7.82 -24.10
C PRO A 370 1.86 -8.63 -24.35
N THR A 371 2.65 -8.30 -25.36
CA THR A 371 3.82 -9.11 -25.77
C THR A 371 5.09 -8.84 -24.99
N VAL A 372 5.21 -7.71 -24.28
CA VAL A 372 6.40 -7.39 -23.46
C VAL A 372 5.98 -7.21 -22.00
N THR A 373 6.17 -8.27 -21.23
CA THR A 373 6.00 -8.25 -19.78
C THR A 373 7.36 -8.51 -19.14
N ASP A 374 7.89 -7.51 -18.43
CA ASP A 374 9.06 -7.72 -17.59
C ASP A 374 8.60 -8.51 -16.36
N SER A 375 9.27 -9.62 -16.03
CA SER A 375 8.92 -10.46 -14.89
C SER A 375 10.13 -10.65 -13.97
N TYR A 376 9.93 -10.37 -12.69
CA TYR A 376 10.96 -10.43 -11.66
C TYR A 376 10.48 -11.27 -10.49
N THR A 377 11.16 -12.38 -10.22
CA THR A 377 10.86 -13.26 -9.09
C THR A 377 11.82 -13.00 -7.95
N TYR A 378 11.26 -12.74 -6.78
CA TYR A 378 11.97 -12.55 -5.53
C TYR A 378 11.66 -13.70 -4.58
N THR A 379 12.69 -14.20 -3.90
CA THR A 379 12.55 -15.31 -2.96
C THR A 379 12.89 -14.86 -1.55
N VAL A 380 11.90 -14.90 -0.65
CA VAL A 380 12.05 -14.61 0.77
C VAL A 380 12.06 -15.93 1.54
N TRP A 381 13.18 -16.24 2.18
CA TRP A 381 13.37 -17.53 2.83
C TRP A 381 12.81 -17.55 4.24
N VAL A 382 12.18 -18.67 4.62
CA VAL A 382 11.66 -18.86 5.97
C VAL A 382 12.77 -19.47 6.84
N LYS A 383 13.05 -18.84 7.99
CA LYS A 383 13.91 -19.39 9.05
C LYS A 383 13.08 -19.71 10.29
N ASP A 384 13.68 -20.49 11.18
CA ASP A 384 13.12 -20.89 12.46
C ASP A 384 11.84 -21.75 12.33
N GLY A 385 11.48 -22.44 13.41
CA GLY A 385 10.32 -23.33 13.46
C GLY A 385 10.59 -24.73 12.93
N LEU A 386 9.71 -25.66 13.31
CA LEU A 386 9.84 -27.08 12.99
C LEU A 386 9.47 -27.37 11.54
N LYS A 387 10.28 -28.20 10.90
CA LYS A 387 10.09 -28.70 9.55
C LYS A 387 9.99 -30.22 9.55
N ILE A 388 9.04 -30.73 8.77
CA ILE A 388 8.79 -32.16 8.59
C ILE A 388 9.05 -32.50 7.12
N ASP A 389 10.11 -33.26 6.86
CA ASP A 389 10.51 -33.68 5.52
C ASP A 389 10.36 -35.21 5.40
N VAL A 390 9.95 -35.72 4.23
CA VAL A 390 9.87 -37.18 3.98
C VAL A 390 10.91 -37.55 2.93
N SER A 391 11.72 -38.55 3.22
CA SER A 391 12.77 -39.05 2.32
C SER A 391 12.69 -40.56 2.16
N GLY A 392 13.28 -41.06 1.07
CA GLY A 392 13.47 -42.51 0.86
C GLY A 392 14.86 -42.80 0.34
N GLY A 393 15.34 -44.01 0.57
CA GLY A 393 16.68 -44.40 0.17
C GLY A 393 17.13 -45.76 0.70
N LEU A 394 18.45 -45.89 0.81
CA LEU A 394 19.15 -47.12 1.16
C LEU A 394 19.56 -47.09 2.63
N PHE A 395 19.42 -48.24 3.29
CA PHE A 395 19.82 -48.43 4.67
C PHE A 395 20.61 -49.72 4.83
N ILE A 396 21.54 -49.70 5.78
CA ILE A 396 22.32 -50.84 6.25
C ILE A 396 21.99 -51.01 7.73
N THR A 397 21.65 -52.22 8.14
CA THR A 397 21.10 -52.53 9.48
C THR A 397 21.84 -53.71 10.09
N SER A 398 22.12 -53.67 11.39
CA SER A 398 22.70 -54.81 12.10
C SER A 398 21.65 -55.85 12.53
N LEU A 399 20.36 -55.62 12.23
CA LEU A 399 19.32 -56.61 12.43
C LEU A 399 19.22 -57.49 11.19
N LEU A 400 19.79 -58.68 11.28
CA LEU A 400 19.69 -59.74 10.29
C LEU A 400 19.13 -61.01 10.90
N ASP A 401 18.49 -61.83 10.07
CA ASP A 401 18.14 -63.19 10.44
C ASP A 401 19.42 -64.03 10.50
N GLN A 402 19.57 -64.84 11.55
CA GLN A 402 20.68 -65.77 11.64
C GLN A 402 20.36 -67.01 10.78
N GLU A 403 21.28 -67.37 9.90
CA GLU A 403 21.19 -68.60 9.13
C GLU A 403 22.02 -69.71 9.75
N TYR A 404 21.54 -70.94 9.59
CA TYR A 404 22.18 -72.12 10.15
C TYR A 404 22.46 -73.15 9.07
N GLU A 405 23.56 -73.88 9.22
CA GLU A 405 23.88 -75.09 8.48
C GLU A 405 24.02 -76.28 9.44
N THR A 406 23.80 -77.49 8.93
CA THR A 406 23.93 -78.72 9.73
C THR A 406 25.01 -79.61 9.15
N ARG A 407 25.82 -80.24 10.00
CA ARG A 407 26.80 -81.27 9.61
C ARG A 407 26.50 -82.58 10.33
N ASP A 408 26.71 -83.69 9.64
CA ASP A 408 26.54 -85.02 10.23
C ASP A 408 27.62 -85.30 11.27
N VAL A 409 27.19 -85.75 12.45
CA VAL A 409 28.05 -86.19 13.54
C VAL A 409 27.60 -87.58 13.95
N VAL A 410 28.56 -88.52 13.96
CA VAL A 410 28.31 -89.90 14.34
C VAL A 410 28.41 -90.00 15.86
N VAL A 411 27.30 -90.33 16.51
CA VAL A 411 27.21 -90.46 17.97
C VAL A 411 26.97 -91.92 18.32
N THR A 412 27.85 -92.50 19.12
CA THR A 412 27.70 -93.87 19.62
C THR A 412 27.23 -93.84 21.07
N THR A 413 25.97 -94.23 21.30
CA THR A 413 25.37 -94.32 22.65
C THR A 413 25.01 -95.78 22.93
N ASN A 414 25.55 -96.36 24.01
CA ASN A 414 25.30 -97.75 24.41
C ASN A 414 25.57 -98.79 23.30
N GLY A 415 26.53 -98.53 22.40
CA GLY A 415 26.91 -99.43 21.31
C GLY A 415 26.06 -99.31 20.04
N THR A 416 25.01 -98.48 20.04
CA THR A 416 24.27 -98.11 18.82
C THR A 416 24.87 -96.84 18.25
N THR A 417 25.18 -96.85 16.96
CA THR A 417 25.70 -95.68 16.23
C THR A 417 24.56 -95.02 15.48
N GLU A 418 24.26 -93.77 15.84
CA GLU A 418 23.25 -92.94 15.19
C GLU A 418 23.93 -91.73 14.54
N THR A 419 23.46 -91.35 13.35
CA THR A 419 23.89 -90.10 12.69
C THR A 419 23.00 -88.97 13.20
N GLN A 420 23.58 -88.08 14.00
CA GLN A 420 22.94 -86.85 14.47
C GLN A 420 23.45 -85.64 13.69
N LYS A 421 22.82 -84.48 13.87
CA LYS A 421 23.23 -83.22 13.23
C LYS A 421 23.82 -82.26 14.26
N ALA A 422 25.01 -81.73 14.00
CA ALA A 422 25.55 -80.56 14.69
C ALA A 422 25.16 -79.29 13.92
N ILE A 423 24.72 -78.26 14.64
CA ILE A 423 24.26 -76.98 14.06
C ILE A 423 25.42 -75.97 14.11
N TYR A 424 25.64 -75.28 13.01
CA TYR A 424 26.61 -74.18 12.89
C TYR A 424 25.90 -72.93 12.36
N GLU A 425 26.20 -71.77 12.94
CA GLU A 425 25.76 -70.48 12.40
C GLU A 425 26.55 -70.14 11.13
N LYS A 426 25.87 -69.80 10.04
CA LYS A 426 26.51 -69.34 8.81
C LYS A 426 26.98 -67.90 8.98
N ASN A 427 28.24 -67.62 8.63
CA ASN A 427 28.76 -66.27 8.62
C ASN A 427 28.25 -65.49 7.39
N GLN A 428 27.18 -64.72 7.56
CA GLN A 428 26.63 -63.82 6.54
C GLN A 428 27.13 -62.38 6.67
N GLY A 429 28.08 -62.12 7.58
CA GLY A 429 28.44 -60.78 8.02
C GLY A 429 27.52 -60.23 9.10
N ASN A 430 27.76 -58.99 9.50
CA ASN A 430 27.08 -58.34 10.64
C ASN A 430 25.99 -57.35 10.22
N TYR A 431 25.68 -57.27 8.93
CA TYR A 431 24.79 -56.25 8.38
C TYR A 431 23.95 -56.78 7.22
N ASP A 432 22.68 -56.42 7.21
CA ASP A 432 21.76 -56.55 6.08
C ASP A 432 21.57 -55.17 5.42
N PHE A 433 21.09 -55.14 4.18
CA PHE A 433 20.77 -53.92 3.46
C PHE A 433 19.30 -53.92 3.00
N GLY A 434 18.76 -52.73 2.78
CA GLY A 434 17.40 -52.60 2.31
C GLY A 434 17.02 -51.19 1.86
N PHE A 435 15.77 -51.07 1.46
CA PHE A 435 15.18 -49.82 1.01
C PHE A 435 14.11 -49.38 1.99
N GLY A 436 14.03 -48.08 2.24
CA GLY A 436 13.12 -47.56 3.25
C GLY A 436 12.71 -46.12 3.03
N SER A 437 11.87 -45.63 3.93
CA SER A 437 11.47 -44.23 4.00
C SER A 437 11.61 -43.70 5.41
N SER A 438 11.80 -42.39 5.54
CA SER A 438 11.94 -41.73 6.83
C SER A 438 11.26 -40.37 6.85
N ILE A 439 10.69 -40.03 8.00
CA ILE A 439 10.20 -38.71 8.36
C ILE A 439 11.32 -38.02 9.15
N ASN A 440 11.72 -36.83 8.69
CA ASN A 440 12.81 -36.04 9.22
C ASN A 440 12.25 -34.77 9.87
N LEU A 441 12.47 -34.63 11.17
CA LEU A 441 12.15 -33.45 11.96
C LEU A 441 13.40 -32.59 12.09
N SER A 442 13.40 -31.39 11.50
CA SER A 442 14.52 -30.45 11.57
C SER A 442 14.05 -29.04 11.88
N LEU A 443 14.92 -28.21 12.44
CA LEU A 443 14.66 -26.77 12.55
C LEU A 443 14.95 -26.11 11.19
N ARG A 444 14.08 -25.19 10.75
CA ARG A 444 14.35 -24.41 9.54
C ARG A 444 15.56 -23.52 9.76
N GLY A 445 16.50 -23.54 8.82
CA GLY A 445 17.71 -22.74 8.86
C GLY A 445 18.28 -22.52 7.46
N GLY A 446 19.04 -21.44 7.29
CA GLY A 446 19.69 -21.10 6.02
C GLY A 446 20.99 -21.85 5.74
N SER A 447 21.43 -22.72 6.66
CA SER A 447 22.65 -23.51 6.57
C SER A 447 22.55 -24.60 5.49
N TRP A 448 23.69 -24.95 4.90
CA TRP A 448 23.82 -26.10 3.99
C TRP A 448 23.71 -27.44 4.72
N VAL A 449 24.08 -27.47 6.01
CA VAL A 449 24.05 -28.65 6.87
C VAL A 449 23.06 -28.42 8.00
N ARG A 450 22.12 -29.35 8.21
CA ARG A 450 21.11 -29.26 9.26
C ARG A 450 20.94 -30.58 10.00
N PRO A 451 21.01 -30.59 11.34
CA PRO A 451 20.66 -31.77 12.12
C PRO A 451 19.15 -32.05 12.02
N ALA A 452 18.81 -33.33 12.05
CA ALA A 452 17.44 -33.81 12.03
C ALA A 452 17.27 -34.99 13.01
N LEU A 453 16.06 -35.15 13.52
CA LEU A 453 15.60 -36.39 14.13
C LEU A 453 14.77 -37.15 13.10
N SER A 454 15.04 -38.44 12.93
CA SER A 454 14.41 -39.25 11.91
C SER A 454 13.71 -40.47 12.51
N VAL A 455 12.51 -40.75 12.01
CA VAL A 455 11.76 -41.98 12.26
C VAL A 455 11.35 -42.57 10.92
N GLY A 456 11.58 -43.85 10.71
CA GLY A 456 11.39 -44.47 9.40
C GLY A 456 11.03 -45.93 9.46
N ALA A 457 10.91 -46.51 8.28
CA ALA A 457 10.70 -47.94 8.07
C ALA A 457 11.64 -48.44 6.98
N LEU A 458 12.14 -49.66 7.17
CA LEU A 458 13.06 -50.35 6.28
C LEU A 458 12.46 -51.69 5.87
N PHE A 459 12.58 -52.02 4.58
CA PHE A 459 12.32 -53.33 4.03
C PHE A 459 13.65 -53.92 3.56
N THR A 460 14.12 -54.97 4.23
CA THR A 460 15.39 -55.60 3.90
C THR A 460 15.29 -56.51 2.67
N ALA A 461 16.43 -56.97 2.14
CA ALA A 461 16.47 -57.90 1.02
C ALA A 461 15.65 -59.18 1.29
N ASN A 462 15.61 -59.62 2.55
CA ASN A 462 14.84 -60.77 3.03
C ASN A 462 13.37 -60.42 3.34
N GLN A 463 12.86 -59.29 2.85
CA GLN A 463 11.47 -58.87 2.98
C GLN A 463 11.01 -58.66 4.44
N LYS A 464 11.95 -58.43 5.36
CA LYS A 464 11.64 -58.14 6.77
C LYS A 464 11.38 -56.65 6.92
N PHE A 465 10.31 -56.34 7.65
CA PHE A 465 9.97 -54.98 8.05
C PHE A 465 10.70 -54.61 9.34
N GLN A 466 11.38 -53.46 9.34
CA GLN A 466 12.06 -52.91 10.50
C GLN A 466 11.66 -51.43 10.70
N ILE A 467 11.61 -51.00 11.95
CA ILE A 467 11.35 -49.60 12.33
C ILE A 467 12.69 -48.94 12.66
N LEU A 468 12.90 -47.74 12.13
CA LEU A 468 14.11 -46.94 12.31
C LEU A 468 13.82 -45.74 13.21
N ALA A 469 14.70 -45.46 14.16
CA ALA A 469 14.67 -44.24 14.97
C ALA A 469 16.10 -43.74 15.23
N GLY A 470 16.41 -42.49 14.85
CA GLY A 470 17.78 -42.01 14.92
C GLY A 470 17.93 -40.53 14.63
N GLY A 471 19.19 -40.08 14.62
CA GLY A 471 19.55 -38.75 14.14
C GLY A 471 19.87 -38.78 12.65
N GLY A 472 19.89 -37.59 12.05
CA GLY A 472 20.36 -37.42 10.68
C GLY A 472 20.98 -36.06 10.44
N LEU A 473 21.74 -35.97 9.34
CA LEU A 473 22.32 -34.74 8.81
C LEU A 473 21.77 -34.51 7.41
N ILE A 474 20.99 -33.45 7.25
CA ILE A 474 20.47 -32.99 5.97
C ILE A 474 21.53 -32.12 5.32
N LEU A 475 21.97 -32.52 4.13
CA LEU A 475 22.94 -31.83 3.29
C LEU A 475 22.23 -31.26 2.06
N GLY A 476 22.36 -29.95 1.84
CA GLY A 476 21.77 -29.25 0.70
C GLY A 476 20.59 -28.34 1.07
N LYS A 477 20.34 -27.35 0.20
CA LYS A 477 19.29 -26.32 0.38
C LYS A 477 17.98 -26.74 -0.28
N GLU A 478 18.04 -27.07 -1.57
CA GLU A 478 16.88 -27.38 -2.41
C GLU A 478 16.71 -28.89 -2.56
N GLU A 479 17.72 -29.53 -3.12
CA GLU A 479 17.88 -30.98 -3.16
C GLU A 479 18.62 -31.42 -1.90
N ARG A 480 18.07 -32.42 -1.21
CA ARG A 480 18.55 -32.78 0.12
C ARG A 480 18.86 -34.26 0.19
N ILE A 481 20.15 -34.53 0.36
CA ILE A 481 20.63 -35.84 0.78
C ILE A 481 20.60 -35.84 2.31
N VAL A 482 20.07 -36.90 2.90
CA VAL A 482 20.02 -37.06 4.35
C VAL A 482 20.84 -38.29 4.72
N LEU A 483 21.84 -38.07 5.57
CA LEU A 483 22.61 -39.14 6.19
C LEU A 483 21.93 -39.49 7.51
N HIS A 484 21.70 -40.76 7.79
CA HIS A 484 21.02 -41.24 8.98
C HIS A 484 21.90 -42.18 9.79
N GLY A 485 21.71 -42.16 11.10
CA GLY A 485 22.27 -43.15 12.02
C GLY A 485 21.41 -43.27 13.27
N GLY A 486 21.23 -44.49 13.76
CA GLY A 486 20.45 -44.70 14.98
C GLY A 486 20.13 -46.16 15.27
N LEU A 487 18.99 -46.37 15.91
CA LEU A 487 18.48 -47.68 16.32
C LEU A 487 17.49 -48.22 15.29
N THR A 488 17.64 -49.50 14.98
CA THR A 488 16.64 -50.27 14.25
C THR A 488 15.99 -51.27 15.20
N MET A 489 14.72 -51.58 14.98
CA MET A 489 13.97 -52.55 15.76
C MET A 489 13.05 -53.38 14.86
N GLY A 490 12.99 -54.68 15.11
CA GLY A 490 12.22 -55.59 14.26
C GLY A 490 12.32 -57.03 14.75
N ALA A 491 11.58 -57.91 14.08
CA ALA A 491 11.66 -59.34 14.33
C ALA A 491 12.84 -59.95 13.55
N VAL A 492 13.71 -60.67 14.24
CA VAL A 492 14.78 -61.48 13.66
C VAL A 492 14.52 -62.95 13.91
N THR A 493 14.92 -63.78 12.95
CA THR A 493 14.91 -65.24 13.09
C THR A 493 16.20 -65.67 13.81
N THR A 494 16.09 -66.24 15.01
CA THR A 494 17.22 -66.77 15.78
C THR A 494 17.01 -68.26 16.06
N ILE A 495 18.05 -68.95 16.54
CA ILE A 495 17.94 -70.33 16.97
C ILE A 495 16.87 -70.46 18.07
N ALA A 496 16.07 -71.52 18.04
CA ALA A 496 15.10 -71.78 19.11
C ALA A 496 15.81 -72.10 20.44
N ASP A 497 15.17 -71.77 21.56
CA ASP A 497 15.71 -72.05 22.89
C ASP A 497 16.00 -73.56 23.06
N GLY A 498 17.19 -73.90 23.58
CA GLY A 498 17.62 -75.28 23.82
C GLY A 498 18.58 -75.87 22.77
N TYR A 499 18.87 -75.15 21.68
CA TYR A 499 19.83 -75.56 20.65
C TYR A 499 21.11 -74.70 20.71
N ALA A 500 22.26 -75.34 20.62
CA ALA A 500 23.59 -74.71 20.54
C ALA A 500 24.09 -74.72 19.08
N THR A 501 24.78 -73.65 18.69
CA THR A 501 25.19 -73.37 17.30
C THR A 501 26.70 -73.38 17.10
N ASP A 502 27.46 -73.82 18.10
CA ASP A 502 28.93 -73.90 18.11
C ASP A 502 29.46 -75.25 17.60
N GLY A 503 28.56 -76.16 17.21
CA GLY A 503 28.87 -77.52 16.80
C GLY A 503 29.32 -78.45 17.93
N SER A 504 29.24 -78.02 19.20
CA SER A 504 29.63 -78.85 20.35
C SER A 504 28.56 -79.88 20.72
N ALA A 505 27.30 -79.60 20.40
CA ALA A 505 26.15 -80.46 20.65
C ALA A 505 25.60 -81.06 19.35
N SER A 506 25.05 -82.26 19.46
CA SER A 506 24.40 -82.99 18.37
C SER A 506 22.92 -83.20 18.68
N TYR A 507 22.08 -83.10 17.66
CA TYR A 507 20.63 -83.14 17.77
C TYR A 507 20.03 -84.10 16.72
N ASP A 508 18.92 -84.76 17.07
CA ASP A 508 18.05 -85.41 16.08
C ASP A 508 17.08 -84.37 15.50
N LEU A 509 17.35 -83.93 14.27
CA LEU A 509 16.53 -82.97 13.54
C LEU A 509 15.56 -83.65 12.55
N GLY A 510 15.40 -84.97 12.64
CA GLY A 510 14.62 -85.78 11.72
C GLY A 510 15.18 -85.82 10.29
N THR A 511 14.41 -86.43 9.38
CA THR A 511 14.83 -86.68 7.99
C THR A 511 15.08 -85.41 7.17
N ASN A 512 14.45 -84.31 7.54
CA ASN A 512 14.54 -83.05 6.80
C ASN A 512 15.68 -82.14 7.29
N GLY A 513 16.31 -82.46 8.43
CA GLY A 513 17.39 -81.66 8.99
C GLY A 513 17.03 -80.19 9.25
N THR A 514 15.74 -79.88 9.43
CA THR A 514 15.28 -78.49 9.55
C THR A 514 15.67 -77.95 10.91
N VAL A 515 16.49 -76.90 10.91
CA VAL A 515 16.95 -76.25 12.14
C VAL A 515 15.79 -75.50 12.80
N PRO A 516 15.44 -75.81 14.06
CA PRO A 516 14.38 -75.11 14.77
C PRO A 516 14.77 -73.66 15.04
N THR A 517 13.99 -72.72 14.53
CA THR A 517 14.20 -71.28 14.72
C THR A 517 12.98 -70.65 15.39
N SER A 518 13.20 -69.50 16.02
CA SER A 518 12.14 -68.68 16.63
C SER A 518 12.25 -67.23 16.18
N ASN A 519 11.11 -66.57 16.04
CA ASN A 519 11.08 -65.13 15.77
C ASN A 519 11.18 -64.37 17.08
N ARG A 520 12.19 -63.51 17.20
CA ARG A 520 12.41 -62.68 18.37
C ARG A 520 12.46 -61.20 18.00
N PHE A 521 11.79 -60.36 18.78
CA PHE A 521 11.94 -58.91 18.63
C PHE A 521 13.31 -58.48 19.17
N SER A 522 14.08 -57.78 18.36
CA SER A 522 15.44 -57.36 18.69
C SER A 522 15.70 -55.92 18.30
N PHE A 523 16.80 -55.38 18.83
CA PHE A 523 17.29 -54.03 18.55
C PHE A 523 18.68 -54.12 17.94
N GLY A 524 18.96 -53.23 17.01
CA GLY A 524 20.28 -53.08 16.40
C GLY A 524 20.55 -51.61 16.07
N HIS A 525 21.61 -51.38 15.32
CA HIS A 525 21.94 -50.06 14.77
C HIS A 525 21.80 -50.04 13.27
N PHE A 526 21.54 -48.87 12.72
CA PHE A 526 21.47 -48.66 11.28
C PHE A 526 22.23 -47.42 10.84
N PHE A 527 22.62 -47.43 9.57
CA PHE A 527 23.11 -46.28 8.83
C PHE A 527 22.33 -46.18 7.52
N GLY A 528 22.06 -44.96 7.05
CA GLY A 528 21.30 -44.80 5.82
C GLY A 528 21.64 -43.53 5.06
N ILE A 529 21.40 -43.57 3.75
CA ILE A 529 21.48 -42.43 2.85
C ILE A 529 20.14 -42.33 2.13
N THR A 530 19.44 -41.21 2.33
CA THR A 530 18.15 -40.98 1.69
C THR A 530 18.13 -39.68 0.90
N TYR A 531 17.18 -39.57 -0.02
CA TYR A 531 16.91 -38.38 -0.79
C TYR A 531 15.52 -37.85 -0.44
N ASN A 532 15.41 -36.55 -0.16
CA ASN A 532 14.12 -35.90 0.09
C ASN A 532 13.38 -35.70 -1.24
N PHE A 533 12.26 -36.38 -1.42
CA PHE A 533 11.44 -36.28 -2.64
C PHE A 533 10.67 -34.96 -2.75
N GLY A 534 10.59 -34.19 -1.66
CA GLY A 534 9.96 -32.87 -1.67
C GLY A 534 10.86 -31.83 -2.33
N LYS A 535 10.48 -31.35 -3.52
CA LYS A 535 10.99 -30.06 -4.03
C LYS A 535 10.73 -28.96 -3.01
N VAL A 536 11.53 -27.89 -3.05
CA VAL A 536 11.32 -26.69 -2.23
C VAL A 536 9.86 -26.26 -2.36
N LYS A 537 9.11 -26.39 -1.27
CA LYS A 537 7.71 -25.97 -1.24
C LYS A 537 7.70 -24.45 -1.18
N LYS A 538 7.39 -23.85 -2.32
CA LYS A 538 7.27 -22.41 -2.52
C LYS A 538 5.79 -22.04 -2.44
N GLN A 539 5.47 -21.05 -1.63
CA GLN A 539 4.15 -20.44 -1.67
C GLN A 539 4.22 -19.18 -2.53
N SER A 540 3.40 -19.13 -3.58
CA SER A 540 3.14 -17.87 -4.28
C SER A 540 2.29 -16.99 -3.38
N SER A 541 2.71 -15.73 -3.25
CA SER A 541 2.02 -14.74 -2.46
C SER A 541 0.74 -14.29 -3.18
N GLN A 542 -0.39 -14.97 -2.99
CA GLN A 542 -1.65 -14.53 -3.58
C GLN A 542 -2.15 -13.24 -2.91
N PRO A 543 -2.32 -12.12 -3.62
CA PRO A 543 -3.09 -10.99 -3.09
C PRO A 543 -4.54 -11.45 -2.87
N ASN A 544 -5.21 -11.11 -1.77
CA ASN A 544 -6.64 -11.42 -1.65
C ASN A 544 -7.44 -10.56 -2.66
N PRO A 545 -8.59 -11.04 -3.18
CA PRO A 545 -9.40 -10.31 -4.16
C PRO A 545 -9.93 -8.98 -3.62
#